data_AF-A0A814JBR5-F1
#
_entry.id   AF-A0A814JBR5-F1
#
_cell.length_a   1.000
_cell.length_b   1.000
_cell.length_c   1.000
_cell.angle_alpha   90.00
_cell.angle_beta   90.00
_cell.angle_gamma   90.00
#
_symmetry.space_group_name_H-M   'P 1'
#
loop_
_entity.id
_entity.type
_entity.pdbx_description
1 polymer ?
#
loop_
_entity_poly.entity_id
_entity_poly.type
_entity_poly.pdbx_seq_one_letter_code
_entity_poly.pdbx_strand_id
1 'polypeptide(L)'
;MTTQTNLNNNPSLYTDHYLSEIDDDLTSINDFDLLKFQLIRQRQILFSFIELLIKTELSYENIVLRIDYENLLNKQNQLNNEYNLLKNEYQHLGQTCLYLINKTHDLIDERNKYYNEWQTNKSLLTPRPDWDKVSNVIDGGIERWKILSNEKSSEQLVDILIKEIINENQIEKINEQDYFDAIGDDLLVLPFLRMPKNTRILNRRMRRRMTGLLIKEIWTDKIRDSEDHIRRNLSRTKESNSPELSSSVLSPLLQTTHSPSDNNTNQNNKTLADHVAAYFEKRFNSHTIAIEMGYNLNDACQRYRNSERINLFWGIITGQIEEMVYHHQMKSISQLLQHLIKMKKLFSIQQESLPLKARKAIVSEPTSPLAVIANRRLSSLSLFSMKEHQESKGTYDLFFHRMN
;
A
#
# COMPACT_ATOMS: atom_id res chain seq x y z
N MET A 1 -2.43 53.55 52.12
CA MET A 1 -3.68 54.04 52.72
C MET A 1 -3.33 54.73 54.02
N THR A 2 -3.55 56.04 54.05
CA THR A 2 -3.28 56.97 55.15
C THR A 2 -4.51 57.13 56.03
N THR A 3 -4.37 56.92 57.35
CA THR A 3 -5.31 57.40 58.38
C THR A 3 -4.47 57.66 59.65
N GLN A 4 -4.02 58.89 59.88
CA GLN A 4 -4.68 59.88 60.75
C GLN A 4 -5.06 59.32 62.13
N THR A 5 -4.18 59.53 63.11
CA THR A 5 -4.50 59.41 64.53
C THR A 5 -4.78 60.79 65.11
N ASN A 6 -6.07 60.99 65.40
CA ASN A 6 -6.62 61.99 66.30
C ASN A 6 -5.98 61.85 67.70
N LEU A 7 -5.43 62.92 68.24
CA LEU A 7 -5.20 63.08 69.68
C LEU A 7 -5.59 64.51 70.08
N ASN A 8 -6.90 64.72 70.14
CA ASN A 8 -7.50 65.63 71.09
C ASN A 8 -7.87 64.75 72.30
N ASN A 9 -7.23 64.97 73.45
CA ASN A 9 -7.89 65.02 74.76
C ASN A 9 -6.85 65.25 75.88
N ASN A 10 -7.04 66.38 76.53
CA ASN A 10 -6.34 66.87 77.72
C ASN A 10 -6.25 65.81 78.83
N PRO A 11 -5.14 65.75 79.58
CA PRO A 11 -5.22 65.43 80.99
C PRO A 11 -5.63 66.72 81.72
N SER A 12 -6.91 66.77 82.09
CA SER A 12 -7.43 67.66 83.11
C SER A 12 -6.50 67.69 84.31
N LEU A 13 -6.19 68.92 84.76
CA LEU A 13 -5.72 69.26 86.09
C LEU A 13 -6.25 68.25 87.13
N TYR A 14 -5.36 67.47 87.70
CA TYR A 14 -5.53 66.95 89.06
C TYR A 14 -4.55 67.73 89.95
N THR A 15 -4.78 69.04 90.01
CA THR A 15 -4.29 69.89 91.09
C THR A 15 -5.42 70.00 92.08
N ASP A 16 -5.58 69.00 92.94
CA ASP A 16 -6.28 69.15 94.21
C ASP A 16 -6.00 67.91 95.06
N HIS A 17 -5.84 68.15 96.37
CA HIS A 17 -5.39 67.23 97.41
C HIS A 17 -3.90 66.87 97.41
N TYR A 18 -3.09 67.69 98.09
CA TYR A 18 -2.19 67.22 99.17
C TYR A 18 -1.48 68.42 99.84
N LEU A 19 -2.21 69.49 100.16
CA LEU A 19 -1.71 70.61 100.99
C LEU A 19 -2.68 71.00 102.12
N SER A 20 -3.49 70.05 102.58
CA SER A 20 -4.24 70.17 103.83
C SER A 20 -3.67 69.15 104.81
N GLU A 21 -2.52 69.48 105.40
CA GLU A 21 -1.98 68.90 106.65
C GLU A 21 -0.53 69.40 106.79
N ILE A 22 -0.39 70.63 107.28
CA ILE A 22 0.77 70.98 108.10
C ILE A 22 0.16 71.55 109.38
N ASP A 23 0.37 70.79 110.45
CA ASP A 23 -0.09 71.01 111.80
C ASP A 23 0.18 72.45 112.29
N ASP A 24 -0.82 73.03 112.94
CA ASP A 24 -0.86 74.37 113.54
C ASP A 24 0.08 74.56 114.76
N ASP A 25 1.16 73.79 114.89
CA ASP A 25 2.00 73.73 116.10
C ASP A 25 3.44 74.28 115.91
N LEU A 26 3.65 75.21 114.98
CA LEU A 26 4.98 75.80 114.69
C LEU A 26 5.15 77.28 115.06
N THR A 27 4.22 77.88 115.80
CA THR A 27 4.23 79.32 116.17
C THR A 27 5.25 79.73 117.25
N SER A 28 6.39 79.03 117.39
CA SER A 28 7.52 79.52 118.22
C SER A 28 8.92 79.31 117.62
N ILE A 29 9.02 79.06 116.31
CA ILE A 29 10.30 78.95 115.61
C ILE A 29 10.54 80.23 114.81
N ASN A 30 11.75 80.80 114.92
CA ASN A 30 12.19 82.02 114.25
C ASN A 30 11.88 81.95 112.73
N ASP A 31 11.26 82.97 112.13
CA ASP A 31 10.77 82.98 110.74
C ASP A 31 11.85 82.59 109.70
N PHE A 32 13.11 82.89 110.02
CA PHE A 32 14.28 82.50 109.24
C PHE A 32 14.45 80.97 109.13
N ASP A 33 14.22 80.25 110.23
CA ASP A 33 14.35 78.79 110.29
C ASP A 33 13.17 78.09 109.58
N LEU A 34 11.97 78.69 109.60
CA LEU A 34 10.83 78.22 108.83
C LEU A 34 11.07 78.35 107.31
N LEU A 35 11.57 79.49 106.85
CA LEU A 35 11.88 79.70 105.43
C LEU A 35 13.01 78.75 104.96
N LYS A 36 14.02 78.53 105.80
CA LYS A 36 15.08 77.56 105.55
C LYS A 36 14.53 76.14 105.45
N PHE A 37 13.64 75.74 106.35
CA PHE A 37 12.97 74.44 106.32
C PHE A 37 12.12 74.26 105.06
N GLN A 38 11.33 75.27 104.67
CA GLN A 38 10.55 75.26 103.43
C GLN A 38 11.45 75.17 102.20
N LEU A 39 12.56 75.91 102.15
CA LEU A 39 13.49 75.88 101.04
C LEU A 39 14.20 74.52 100.92
N ILE A 40 14.58 73.91 102.05
CA ILE A 40 15.10 72.54 102.09
C ILE A 40 14.06 71.54 101.57
N ARG A 41 12.79 71.66 102.02
CA ARG A 41 11.69 70.81 101.56
C ARG A 41 11.41 70.97 100.07
N GLN A 42 11.36 72.20 99.56
CA GLN A 42 11.18 72.48 98.13
C GLN A 42 12.34 71.95 97.30
N ARG A 43 13.57 72.05 97.80
CA ARG A 43 14.75 71.48 97.15
C ARG A 43 14.72 69.95 97.14
N GLN A 44 14.22 69.32 98.20
CA GLN A 44 13.99 67.86 98.25
C GLN A 44 12.89 67.43 97.26
N ILE A 45 11.79 68.18 97.18
CA ILE A 45 10.70 67.94 96.22
C ILE A 45 11.19 68.09 94.78
N LEU A 46 11.96 69.13 94.48
CA LEU A 46 12.54 69.31 93.14
C LEU A 46 13.52 68.20 92.80
N PHE A 47 14.33 67.75 93.77
CA PHE A 47 15.25 66.65 93.57
C PHE A 47 14.51 65.35 93.24
N SER A 48 13.44 65.02 93.98
CA SER A 48 12.64 63.83 93.68
C SER A 48 11.93 63.93 92.33
N PHE A 49 11.49 65.12 91.92
CA PHE A 49 10.91 65.34 90.60
C PHE A 49 11.91 65.15 89.46
N ILE A 50 13.14 65.66 89.63
CA ILE A 50 14.24 65.48 88.68
C ILE A 50 14.62 64.00 88.57
N GLU A 51 14.71 63.29 89.71
CA GLU A 51 15.02 61.87 89.73
C GLU A 51 13.94 61.04 89.01
N LEU A 52 12.66 61.40 89.20
CA LEU A 52 11.55 60.75 88.51
C LEU A 52 11.60 61.03 87.00
N LEU A 53 11.87 62.27 86.59
CA LEU A 53 11.98 62.64 85.18
C LEU A 53 13.10 61.85 84.49
N ILE A 54 14.30 61.82 85.09
CA ILE A 54 15.44 61.05 84.58
C ILE A 54 15.07 59.57 84.46
N LYS A 55 14.41 59.00 85.48
CA LYS A 55 13.98 57.60 85.47
C LYS A 55 12.97 57.31 84.36
N THR A 56 12.02 58.23 84.13
CA THR A 56 11.04 58.09 83.04
C THR A 56 11.70 58.23 81.67
N GLU A 57 12.59 59.19 81.47
CA GLU A 57 13.28 59.43 80.21
C GLU A 57 14.16 58.23 79.83
N LEU A 58 14.97 57.73 80.78
CA LEU A 58 15.77 56.52 80.58
C LEU A 58 14.91 55.27 80.33
N SER A 59 13.74 55.16 80.97
CA SER A 59 12.82 54.05 80.72
C SER A 59 12.16 54.16 79.34
N TYR A 60 11.78 55.37 78.92
CA TYR A 60 11.15 55.60 77.61
C TYR A 60 12.14 55.37 76.46
N GLU A 61 13.38 55.86 76.59
CA GLU A 61 14.43 55.69 75.58
C GLU A 61 14.79 54.20 75.41
N ASN A 62 14.96 53.47 76.52
CA ASN A 62 15.33 52.05 76.46
C ASN A 62 14.18 51.12 76.06
N ILE A 63 12.92 51.44 76.40
CA ILE A 63 11.79 50.53 76.17
C ILE A 63 11.20 50.72 74.76
N VAL A 64 11.01 51.97 74.30
CA VAL A 64 10.39 52.23 72.99
C VAL A 64 11.30 51.78 71.85
N LEU A 65 12.59 52.15 71.87
CA LEU A 65 13.54 51.76 70.83
C LEU A 65 13.78 50.25 70.79
N ARG A 66 13.75 49.58 71.95
CA ARG A 66 13.93 48.13 72.03
C ARG A 66 12.72 47.37 71.49
N ILE A 67 11.51 47.81 71.80
CA ILE A 67 10.28 47.22 71.24
C ILE A 67 10.26 47.40 69.72
N ASP A 68 10.59 48.59 69.21
CA ASP A 68 10.66 48.84 67.77
C ASP A 68 11.74 48.01 67.09
N TYR A 69 12.91 47.87 67.72
CA TYR A 69 13.97 46.99 67.24
C TYR A 69 13.51 45.51 67.20
N GLU A 70 12.88 45.01 68.25
CA GLU A 70 12.37 43.63 68.26
C GLU A 70 11.26 43.41 67.22
N ASN A 71 10.38 44.39 67.02
CA ASN A 71 9.36 44.37 65.97
C ASN A 71 9.99 44.33 64.57
N LEU A 72 11.01 45.16 64.32
CA LEU A 72 11.76 45.17 63.06
C LEU A 72 12.50 43.85 62.84
N LEU A 73 13.13 43.31 63.88
CA LEU A 73 13.84 42.02 63.82
C LEU A 73 12.86 40.88 63.51
N ASN A 74 11.70 40.86 64.16
CA ASN A 74 10.65 39.87 63.89
C ASN A 74 10.16 39.98 62.45
N LYS A 75 9.94 41.20 61.95
CA LYS A 75 9.52 41.44 60.57
C LYS A 75 10.60 41.02 59.56
N GLN A 76 11.87 41.29 59.88
CA GLN A 76 13.00 40.84 59.07
C GLN A 76 13.08 39.31 59.02
N ASN A 77 12.89 38.64 60.15
CA ASN A 77 12.87 37.18 60.22
C ASN A 77 11.68 36.59 59.42
N GLN A 78 10.50 37.18 59.52
CA GLN A 78 9.33 36.80 58.72
C GLN A 78 9.59 36.95 57.22
N LEU A 79 10.06 38.12 56.78
CA LEU A 79 10.40 38.36 55.38
C LEU A 79 11.50 37.42 54.88
N ASN A 80 12.48 37.09 55.72
CA ASN A 80 13.54 36.16 55.36
C ASN A 80 12.99 34.72 55.19
N ASN A 81 12.04 34.31 56.04
CA ASN A 81 11.37 33.01 55.90
C ASN A 81 10.55 32.95 54.62
N GLU A 82 9.75 33.98 54.33
CA GLU A 82 8.97 34.09 53.09
C GLU A 82 9.88 34.08 51.86
N TYR A 83 10.99 34.81 51.90
CA TYR A 83 11.99 34.83 50.83
C TYR A 83 12.59 33.43 50.60
N ASN A 84 12.94 32.71 51.67
CA ASN A 84 13.48 31.36 51.56
C ASN A 84 12.46 30.36 51.01
N LEU A 85 11.19 30.46 51.42
CA LEU A 85 10.10 29.65 50.85
C LEU A 85 9.94 29.91 49.35
N LEU A 86 9.81 31.19 48.97
CA LEU A 86 9.64 31.57 47.56
C LEU A 86 10.86 31.15 46.71
N LYS A 87 12.07 31.27 47.26
CA LYS A 87 13.29 30.79 46.61
C LYS A 87 13.26 29.29 46.35
N ASN A 88 12.80 28.50 47.32
CA ASN A 88 12.66 27.05 47.16
C ASN A 88 11.60 26.69 46.12
N GLU A 89 10.45 27.38 46.12
CA GLU A 89 9.41 27.19 45.11
C GLU A 89 9.91 27.53 43.71
N TYR A 90 10.66 28.62 43.56
CA TYR A 90 11.24 29.01 42.27
C TYR A 90 12.28 27.98 41.77
N GLN A 91 13.10 27.43 42.68
CA GLN A 91 14.04 26.36 42.34
C GLN A 91 13.30 25.09 41.90
N HIS A 92 12.26 24.69 42.63
CA HIS A 92 11.43 23.55 42.27
C HIS A 92 10.75 23.77 40.91
N LEU A 93 10.16 24.94 40.69
CA LEU A 93 9.55 25.31 39.41
C LEU A 93 10.58 25.23 38.28
N GLY A 94 11.78 25.77 38.47
CA GLY A 94 12.89 25.66 37.51
C GLY A 94 13.25 24.22 37.16
N GLN A 95 13.31 23.32 38.16
CA GLN A 95 13.55 21.89 37.95
C GLN A 95 12.41 21.24 37.15
N THR A 96 11.15 21.55 37.46
CA THR A 96 10.00 21.02 36.72
C THR A 96 9.97 21.51 35.27
N CYS A 97 10.28 22.78 35.02
CA CYS A 97 10.39 23.32 33.67
C CYS A 97 11.49 22.60 32.88
N LEU A 98 12.66 22.38 33.49
CA LEU A 98 13.76 21.64 32.85
C LEU A 98 13.37 20.19 32.55
N TYR A 99 12.71 19.51 33.49
CA TYR A 99 12.19 18.17 33.27
C TYR A 99 11.19 18.12 32.10
N LEU A 100 10.27 19.08 32.02
CA LEU A 100 9.30 19.16 30.92
C LEU A 100 10.00 19.41 29.59
N ILE A 101 10.99 20.30 29.54
CA ILE A 101 11.77 20.55 28.31
C ILE A 101 12.45 19.27 27.83
N ASN A 102 13.15 18.55 28.72
CA ASN A 102 13.81 17.30 28.36
C ASN A 102 12.78 16.26 27.86
N LYS A 103 11.65 16.10 28.57
CA LYS A 103 10.59 15.19 28.15
C LYS A 103 9.98 15.57 26.80
N THR A 104 9.83 16.85 26.51
CA THR A 104 9.35 17.29 25.18
C THR A 104 10.37 17.01 24.08
N HIS A 105 11.67 17.12 24.37
CA HIS A 105 12.72 16.74 23.44
C HIS A 105 12.65 15.24 23.12
N ASP A 106 12.57 14.40 24.15
CA ASP A 106 12.46 12.94 23.98
C ASP A 106 11.24 12.56 23.12
N LEU A 107 10.08 13.17 23.38
CA LEU A 107 8.86 12.94 22.59
C LEU A 107 8.99 13.40 21.14
N ILE A 108 9.73 14.49 20.87
CA ILE A 108 10.01 14.95 19.51
C ILE A 108 10.89 13.93 18.78
N ASP A 109 11.88 13.36 19.45
CA ASP A 109 12.76 12.36 18.86
C ASP A 109 12.02 11.06 18.56
N GLU A 110 11.18 10.59 19.48
CA GLU A 110 10.29 9.43 19.25
C GLU A 110 9.35 9.68 18.06
N ARG A 111 8.72 10.86 18.00
CA ARG A 111 7.86 11.25 16.88
C ARG A 111 8.64 11.23 15.56
N ASN A 112 9.85 11.79 15.54
CA ASN A 112 10.69 11.84 14.34
C ASN A 112 11.08 10.42 13.89
N LYS A 113 11.42 9.55 14.84
CA LYS A 113 11.72 8.13 14.57
C LYS A 113 10.53 7.44 13.91
N TYR A 114 9.34 7.53 14.50
CA TYR A 114 8.14 6.91 13.92
C TYR A 114 7.75 7.51 12.57
N TYR A 115 7.91 8.82 12.40
CA TYR A 115 7.67 9.47 11.10
C TYR A 115 8.61 8.94 10.02
N ASN A 116 9.89 8.78 10.34
CA ASN A 116 10.88 8.21 9.42
C ASN A 116 10.58 6.74 9.11
N GLU A 117 10.26 5.92 10.11
CA GLU A 117 9.85 4.52 9.92
C GLU A 117 8.58 4.39 9.09
N TRP A 118 7.59 5.27 9.31
CA TRP A 118 6.39 5.32 8.48
C TRP A 118 6.72 5.71 7.04
N GLN A 119 7.58 6.70 6.83
CA GLN A 119 7.97 7.17 5.50
C GLN A 119 8.75 6.09 4.73
N THR A 120 9.67 5.37 5.39
CA THR A 120 10.39 4.24 4.79
C THR A 120 9.45 3.09 4.48
N ASN A 121 8.58 2.70 5.42
CA ASN A 121 7.59 1.64 5.21
C ASN A 121 6.60 2.00 4.09
N LYS A 122 6.16 3.26 4.00
CA LYS A 122 5.34 3.76 2.90
C LYS A 122 6.04 3.61 1.55
N SER A 123 7.34 3.94 1.49
CA SER A 123 8.14 3.75 0.28
C SER A 123 8.27 2.26 -0.09
N LEU A 124 8.44 1.38 0.91
CA LEU A 124 8.57 -0.07 0.71
C LEU A 124 7.27 -0.78 0.33
N LEU A 125 6.13 -0.34 0.88
CA LEU A 125 4.80 -0.92 0.61
C LEU A 125 4.27 -0.52 -0.77
N THR A 126 4.75 0.58 -1.34
CA THR A 126 4.45 1.00 -2.71
C THR A 126 5.75 1.30 -3.45
N PRO A 127 6.51 0.30 -3.93
CA PRO A 127 7.65 0.57 -4.80
C PRO A 127 7.12 1.32 -6.02
N ARG A 128 7.44 2.61 -6.11
CA ARG A 128 6.99 3.43 -7.23
C ARG A 128 7.57 2.85 -8.52
N PRO A 129 6.78 2.69 -9.58
CA PRO A 129 7.29 2.26 -10.87
C PRO A 129 8.40 3.21 -11.36
N ASP A 130 9.42 2.67 -12.02
CA ASP A 130 10.37 3.47 -12.80
C ASP A 130 9.63 4.09 -13.99
N TRP A 131 9.10 5.31 -13.79
CA TRP A 131 8.34 6.03 -14.81
C TRP A 131 9.16 6.36 -16.05
N ASP A 132 10.49 6.37 -15.97
CA ASP A 132 11.35 6.58 -17.15
C ASP A 132 11.24 5.42 -18.15
N LYS A 133 10.95 4.19 -17.69
CA LYS A 133 10.77 3.03 -18.58
C LYS A 133 9.49 3.12 -19.42
N VAL A 134 8.50 3.88 -18.95
CA VAL A 134 7.21 4.06 -19.63
C VAL A 134 7.36 4.78 -20.95
N SER A 135 8.35 5.68 -21.07
CA SER A 135 8.66 6.38 -22.32
C SER A 135 8.97 5.46 -23.50
N ASN A 136 9.43 4.24 -23.25
CA ASN A 136 9.72 3.24 -24.29
C ASN A 136 8.47 2.51 -24.80
N VAL A 137 7.35 2.61 -24.07
CA VAL A 137 6.09 1.88 -24.34
C VAL A 137 5.05 2.79 -25.00
N ILE A 138 5.11 4.10 -24.74
CA ILE A 138 4.15 5.08 -25.26
C ILE A 138 4.59 5.62 -26.62
N ASP A 139 3.64 5.71 -27.55
CA ASP A 139 3.84 6.31 -28.87
C ASP A 139 4.17 7.80 -28.72
N GLY A 140 5.30 8.25 -29.26
CA GLY A 140 5.81 9.63 -29.08
C GLY A 140 6.94 9.77 -28.07
N GLY A 141 7.39 8.67 -27.44
CA GLY A 141 8.66 8.59 -26.74
C GLY A 141 8.79 9.47 -25.50
N ILE A 142 10.04 9.80 -25.14
CA ILE A 142 10.39 10.50 -23.89
C ILE A 142 9.84 11.93 -23.83
N GLU A 143 9.71 12.61 -24.97
CA GLU A 143 9.25 13.99 -25.03
C GLU A 143 7.76 14.10 -24.74
N ARG A 144 6.94 13.25 -25.36
CA ARG A 144 5.51 13.19 -25.08
C ARG A 144 5.25 12.71 -23.65
N TRP A 145 6.00 11.71 -23.18
CA TRP A 145 5.89 11.25 -21.80
C TRP A 145 6.21 12.36 -20.79
N LYS A 146 7.28 13.14 -21.00
CA LYS A 146 7.60 14.31 -20.15
C LYS A 146 6.46 15.32 -20.09
N ILE A 147 5.83 15.63 -21.23
CA ILE A 147 4.70 16.55 -21.29
C ILE A 147 3.50 16.01 -20.50
N LEU A 148 3.19 14.71 -20.64
CA LEU A 148 2.09 14.06 -19.93
C LEU A 148 2.37 13.86 -18.44
N SER A 149 3.64 13.66 -18.07
CA SER A 149 4.05 13.37 -16.71
C SER A 149 4.29 14.62 -15.87
N ASN A 150 4.51 15.77 -16.50
CA ASN A 150 4.75 17.02 -15.82
C ASN A 150 3.58 17.36 -14.89
N GLU A 151 3.92 17.64 -13.64
CA GLU A 151 2.97 18.02 -12.56
C GLU A 151 1.90 16.96 -12.20
N LYS A 152 2.09 15.69 -12.58
CA LYS A 152 1.15 14.61 -12.24
C LYS A 152 1.62 13.77 -11.05
N SER A 153 0.67 13.31 -10.24
CA SER A 153 0.95 12.35 -9.17
C SER A 153 1.19 10.95 -9.73
N SER A 154 1.89 10.07 -9.00
CA SER A 154 2.12 8.68 -9.46
C SER A 154 0.83 7.92 -9.73
N GLU A 155 -0.25 8.21 -9.00
CA GLU A 155 -1.58 7.63 -9.24
C GLU A 155 -2.18 8.14 -10.56
N GLN A 156 -2.08 9.44 -10.82
CA GLN A 156 -2.51 10.03 -12.08
C GLN A 156 -1.70 9.54 -13.29
N LEU A 157 -0.40 9.27 -13.10
CA LEU A 157 0.45 8.67 -14.13
C LEU A 157 0.02 7.25 -14.47
N VAL A 158 -0.44 6.46 -13.49
CA VAL A 158 -1.03 5.13 -13.73
C VAL A 158 -2.28 5.29 -14.61
N ASP A 159 -3.17 6.23 -14.30
CA ASP A 159 -4.41 6.41 -15.07
C ASP A 159 -4.14 6.83 -16.52
N ILE A 160 -3.17 7.72 -16.73
CA ILE A 160 -2.75 8.14 -18.08
C ILE A 160 -2.15 6.95 -18.83
N LEU A 161 -1.30 6.16 -18.17
CA LEU A 161 -0.72 4.96 -18.77
C LEU A 161 -1.78 3.90 -19.11
N ILE A 162 -2.78 3.71 -18.26
CA ILE A 162 -3.89 2.79 -18.53
C ILE A 162 -4.68 3.27 -19.75
N LYS A 163 -4.97 4.58 -19.84
CA LYS A 163 -5.65 5.17 -21.01
C LYS A 163 -4.85 5.05 -22.29
N GLU A 164 -3.52 5.08 -22.20
CA GLU A 164 -2.65 5.03 -23.38
C GLU A 164 -2.37 3.58 -23.83
N ILE A 165 -2.23 2.64 -22.89
CA ILE A 165 -2.06 1.21 -23.20
C ILE A 165 -3.38 0.59 -23.67
N ILE A 166 -4.49 1.00 -23.05
CA ILE A 166 -5.83 0.59 -23.45
C ILE A 166 -6.37 1.71 -24.34
N ASN A 167 -6.06 1.64 -25.64
CA ASN A 167 -6.63 2.53 -26.68
C ASN A 167 -8.04 3.00 -26.28
N GLU A 168 -8.29 4.31 -26.26
CA GLU A 168 -9.55 4.93 -25.77
C GLU A 168 -10.83 4.20 -26.26
N ASN A 169 -10.77 3.60 -27.45
CA ASN A 169 -11.81 2.78 -28.06
C ASN A 169 -12.16 1.44 -27.34
N GLN A 170 -11.43 1.03 -26.30
CA GLN A 170 -11.67 -0.23 -25.56
C GLN A 170 -12.27 -0.01 -24.16
N ILE A 171 -12.11 1.15 -23.54
CA ILE A 171 -12.55 1.39 -22.16
C ILE A 171 -14.09 1.41 -22.07
N GLU A 172 -14.78 1.98 -23.06
CA GLU A 172 -16.24 1.95 -23.13
C GLU A 172 -16.80 0.52 -23.32
N LYS A 173 -16.06 -0.37 -24.02
CA LYS A 173 -16.46 -1.78 -24.21
C LYS A 173 -16.20 -2.68 -23.00
N ILE A 174 -15.32 -2.29 -22.09
CA ILE A 174 -14.95 -3.12 -20.93
C ILE A 174 -16.07 -3.18 -19.88
N ASN A 175 -16.96 -2.19 -19.82
CA ASN A 175 -18.05 -2.14 -18.84
C ASN A 175 -19.40 -2.67 -19.35
N GLU A 176 -19.62 -2.74 -20.67
CA GLU A 176 -20.92 -3.16 -21.24
C GLU A 176 -21.05 -4.67 -21.51
N GLN A 177 -19.98 -5.45 -21.40
CA GLN A 177 -19.91 -6.81 -21.96
C GLN A 177 -19.70 -7.94 -20.94
N ASP A 178 -20.24 -7.81 -19.73
CA ASP A 178 -20.19 -8.90 -18.74
C ASP A 178 -21.16 -10.06 -19.07
N TYR A 179 -22.14 -9.79 -19.95
CA TYR A 179 -23.08 -10.78 -20.45
C TYR A 179 -23.19 -10.72 -21.98
N PHE A 180 -23.39 -11.88 -22.61
CA PHE A 180 -23.83 -12.02 -23.99
C PHE A 180 -25.35 -12.19 -24.02
N ASP A 181 -25.97 -11.60 -25.05
CA ASP A 181 -27.35 -11.91 -25.41
C ASP A 181 -27.39 -13.17 -26.27
N ALA A 182 -28.34 -14.06 -25.98
CA ALA A 182 -28.53 -15.28 -26.75
C ALA A 182 -28.96 -14.97 -28.19
N ILE A 183 -28.34 -15.67 -29.16
CA ILE A 183 -28.56 -15.44 -30.60
C ILE A 183 -29.92 -16.00 -31.06
N GLY A 184 -30.41 -17.05 -30.39
CA GLY A 184 -31.67 -17.73 -30.71
C GLY A 184 -31.53 -19.25 -30.81
N ASP A 185 -32.66 -19.92 -30.95
CA ASP A 185 -32.83 -21.38 -31.07
C ASP A 185 -33.10 -21.84 -32.52
N ASP A 186 -32.96 -20.93 -33.48
CA ASP A 186 -33.17 -21.18 -34.91
C ASP A 186 -32.19 -22.25 -35.45
N LEU A 187 -32.63 -23.03 -36.44
CA LEU A 187 -31.82 -24.08 -37.09
C LEU A 187 -30.57 -23.53 -37.81
N LEU A 188 -30.56 -22.23 -38.14
CA LEU A 188 -29.43 -21.53 -38.75
C LEU A 188 -28.32 -21.19 -37.75
N VAL A 189 -28.61 -21.22 -36.44
CA VAL A 189 -27.63 -21.00 -35.38
C VAL A 189 -26.88 -22.30 -35.11
N LEU A 190 -25.56 -22.18 -34.90
CA LEU A 190 -24.70 -23.33 -34.61
C LEU A 190 -25.24 -24.12 -33.40
N PRO A 191 -25.24 -25.46 -33.45
CA PRO A 191 -25.81 -26.32 -32.41
C PRO A 191 -25.38 -25.96 -30.98
N PHE A 192 -24.11 -25.63 -30.76
CA PHE A 192 -23.56 -25.30 -29.44
C PHE A 192 -23.87 -23.86 -28.96
N LEU A 193 -24.62 -23.08 -29.74
CA LEU A 193 -25.03 -21.70 -29.42
C LEU A 193 -26.55 -21.54 -29.26
N ARG A 194 -27.34 -22.59 -29.48
CA ARG A 194 -28.80 -22.49 -29.49
C ARG A 194 -29.35 -22.25 -28.09
N MET A 195 -29.92 -21.08 -27.88
CA MET A 195 -30.57 -20.66 -26.64
C MET A 195 -31.70 -19.67 -26.93
N PRO A 196 -32.78 -19.65 -26.13
CA PRO A 196 -33.86 -18.69 -26.32
C PRO A 196 -33.34 -17.26 -26.16
N LYS A 197 -33.75 -16.36 -27.07
CA LYS A 197 -33.23 -14.99 -27.28
C LYS A 197 -33.23 -14.08 -26.04
N ASN A 198 -33.97 -14.43 -24.99
CA ASN A 198 -34.03 -13.66 -23.74
C ASN A 198 -33.06 -14.15 -22.65
N THR A 199 -32.15 -15.06 -22.98
CA THR A 199 -31.18 -15.59 -22.00
C THR A 199 -29.91 -14.75 -21.97
N ARG A 200 -29.51 -14.32 -20.76
CA ARG A 200 -28.22 -13.69 -20.53
C ARG A 200 -27.16 -14.74 -20.21
N ILE A 201 -26.04 -14.69 -20.90
CA ILE A 201 -24.97 -15.70 -20.82
C ILE A 201 -23.70 -15.02 -20.32
N LEU A 202 -23.00 -15.59 -19.34
CA LEU A 202 -21.82 -14.96 -18.75
C LEU A 202 -20.63 -14.88 -19.73
N ASN A 203 -20.07 -13.68 -19.89
CA ASN A 203 -18.84 -13.47 -20.63
C ASN A 203 -17.62 -13.71 -19.73
N ARG A 204 -16.94 -14.84 -19.93
CA ARG A 204 -15.73 -15.25 -19.20
C ARG A 204 -14.45 -14.70 -19.84
N ARG A 205 -14.55 -13.93 -20.93
CA ARG A 205 -13.44 -13.29 -21.65
C ARG A 205 -12.28 -14.25 -21.93
N MET A 206 -12.59 -15.30 -22.70
CA MET A 206 -11.63 -16.36 -23.02
C MET A 206 -10.37 -15.82 -23.71
N ARG A 207 -9.21 -15.99 -23.06
CA ARG A 207 -7.89 -15.57 -23.60
C ARG A 207 -7.45 -16.46 -24.77
N ARG A 208 -6.70 -15.88 -25.73
CA ARG A 208 -6.16 -16.58 -26.91
C ARG A 208 -5.51 -17.94 -26.63
N ARG A 209 -4.70 -18.04 -25.57
CA ARG A 209 -4.05 -19.32 -25.19
C ARG A 209 -5.09 -20.38 -24.81
N MET A 210 -6.10 -19.99 -24.02
CA MET A 210 -7.17 -20.89 -23.60
C MET A 210 -7.99 -21.36 -24.80
N THR A 211 -8.34 -20.43 -25.70
CA THR A 211 -9.02 -20.74 -26.97
C THR A 211 -8.23 -21.76 -27.79
N GLY A 212 -6.93 -21.54 -27.98
CA GLY A 212 -6.08 -22.47 -28.72
C GLY A 212 -5.96 -23.86 -28.08
N LEU A 213 -5.94 -23.95 -26.75
CA LEU A 213 -5.93 -25.24 -26.04
C LEU A 213 -7.26 -25.97 -26.18
N LEU A 214 -8.38 -25.24 -26.04
CA LEU A 214 -9.72 -25.79 -26.18
C LEU A 214 -9.96 -26.34 -27.59
N ILE A 215 -9.57 -25.59 -28.62
CA ILE A 215 -9.63 -26.02 -30.02
C ILE A 215 -8.81 -27.29 -30.23
N LYS A 216 -7.59 -27.33 -29.71
CA LYS A 216 -6.73 -28.52 -29.81
C LYS A 216 -7.40 -29.73 -29.15
N GLU A 217 -8.03 -29.53 -27.99
CA GLU A 217 -8.70 -30.58 -27.24
C GLU A 217 -9.90 -31.16 -28.01
N ILE A 218 -10.75 -30.29 -28.57
CA ILE A 218 -11.87 -30.66 -29.44
C ILE A 218 -11.39 -31.53 -30.61
N TRP A 219 -10.31 -31.10 -31.29
CA TRP A 219 -9.74 -31.90 -32.38
C TRP A 219 -9.21 -33.25 -31.92
N THR A 220 -8.55 -33.30 -30.76
CA THR A 220 -8.06 -34.58 -30.21
C THR A 220 -9.18 -35.53 -29.82
N ASP A 221 -10.29 -35.00 -29.29
CA ASP A 221 -11.47 -35.81 -28.95
C ASP A 221 -12.15 -36.34 -30.21
N LYS A 222 -12.27 -35.52 -31.25
CA LYS A 222 -12.84 -35.94 -32.54
C LYS A 222 -12.03 -37.07 -33.20
N ILE A 223 -10.70 -36.99 -33.16
CA ILE A 223 -9.83 -38.06 -33.68
C ILE A 223 -10.08 -39.36 -32.90
N ARG A 224 -10.17 -39.29 -31.57
CA ARG A 224 -10.48 -40.47 -30.73
C ARG A 224 -11.85 -41.07 -31.05
N ASP A 225 -12.88 -40.23 -31.17
CA ASP A 225 -14.21 -40.69 -31.52
C ASP A 225 -14.22 -41.38 -32.90
N SER A 226 -13.48 -40.83 -33.88
CA SER A 226 -13.35 -41.44 -35.20
C SER A 226 -12.63 -42.80 -35.17
N GLU A 227 -11.56 -42.93 -34.38
CA GLU A 227 -10.84 -44.20 -34.18
C GLU A 227 -11.73 -45.24 -33.51
N ASP A 228 -12.51 -44.85 -32.50
CA ASP A 228 -13.44 -45.73 -31.79
C ASP A 228 -14.61 -46.17 -32.69
N HIS A 229 -15.12 -45.28 -33.55
CA HIS A 229 -16.11 -45.65 -34.57
C HIS A 229 -15.57 -46.70 -35.55
N ILE A 230 -14.32 -46.52 -36.03
CA ILE A 230 -13.66 -47.50 -36.90
C ILE A 230 -13.50 -48.85 -36.18
N ARG A 231 -13.07 -48.85 -34.91
CA ARG A 231 -12.91 -50.08 -34.10
C ARG A 231 -14.23 -50.82 -33.91
N ARG A 232 -15.33 -50.12 -33.57
CA ARG A 232 -16.66 -50.73 -33.39
C ARG A 232 -17.20 -51.35 -34.67
N ASN A 233 -16.98 -50.68 -35.81
CA ASN A 233 -17.41 -51.20 -37.11
C ASN A 233 -16.61 -52.44 -37.53
N LEU A 234 -15.30 -52.46 -37.25
CA LEU A 234 -14.44 -53.62 -37.53
C LEU A 234 -14.83 -54.86 -36.71
N SER A 235 -15.31 -54.67 -35.48
CA SER A 235 -15.85 -55.76 -34.65
C SER A 235 -17.17 -56.31 -35.20
N ARG A 236 -18.07 -55.44 -35.70
CA ARG A 236 -19.34 -55.87 -36.31
C ARG A 236 -19.16 -56.64 -37.61
N THR A 237 -18.20 -56.26 -38.46
CA THR A 237 -17.91 -56.97 -39.72
C THR A 237 -17.28 -58.36 -39.52
N LYS A 238 -16.73 -58.65 -38.33
CA LYS A 238 -16.19 -59.97 -37.99
C LYS A 238 -17.27 -60.95 -37.52
N GLU A 239 -18.43 -60.46 -37.09
CA GLU A 239 -19.57 -61.29 -36.65
C GLU A 239 -20.51 -61.68 -37.80
N SER A 240 -20.42 -61.04 -38.97
CA SER A 240 -21.35 -61.24 -40.11
C SER A 240 -20.87 -62.19 -41.21
N ASN A 241 -19.71 -62.84 -41.06
CA ASN A 241 -19.19 -63.81 -42.05
C ASN A 241 -19.24 -65.25 -41.51
N SER A 242 -20.44 -65.80 -41.47
CA SER A 242 -20.71 -67.25 -41.44
C SER A 242 -21.80 -67.54 -42.49
N PRO A 243 -21.65 -68.52 -43.40
CA PRO A 243 -22.63 -68.78 -44.44
C PRO A 243 -23.66 -69.81 -43.97
N GLU A 244 -24.95 -69.62 -44.27
CA GLU A 244 -25.86 -70.73 -44.65
C GLU A 244 -27.24 -70.26 -45.14
N LEU A 245 -27.86 -71.18 -45.87
CA LEU A 245 -28.92 -71.05 -46.86
C LEU A 245 -30.35 -70.88 -46.29
N SER A 246 -31.19 -70.23 -47.11
CA SER A 246 -32.63 -70.45 -47.38
C SER A 246 -33.58 -70.92 -46.25
N SER A 247 -34.66 -70.17 -46.02
CA SER A 247 -36.00 -70.55 -46.52
C SER A 247 -37.09 -69.53 -46.14
N SER A 248 -38.01 -69.38 -47.07
CA SER A 248 -39.24 -68.58 -47.06
C SER A 248 -40.33 -69.12 -46.13
N VAL A 249 -41.20 -68.24 -45.58
CA VAL A 249 -42.70 -68.34 -45.66
C VAL A 249 -43.33 -66.93 -45.46
N LEU A 250 -44.37 -66.64 -46.27
CA LEU A 250 -45.24 -65.46 -46.35
C LEU A 250 -46.20 -65.26 -45.14
N SER A 251 -46.32 -64.05 -44.55
CA SER A 251 -47.45 -63.06 -44.61
C SER A 251 -48.72 -63.32 -43.75
N PRO A 252 -49.63 -62.35 -43.49
CA PRO A 252 -49.53 -60.92 -43.09
C PRO A 252 -50.54 -60.49 -41.98
N LEU A 253 -50.58 -59.19 -41.62
CA LEU A 253 -51.79 -58.33 -41.39
C LEU A 253 -51.88 -57.55 -40.04
N LEU A 254 -51.90 -56.20 -40.17
CA LEU A 254 -52.50 -55.11 -39.35
C LEU A 254 -52.09 -54.98 -37.84
N GLN A 255 -51.94 -53.79 -37.21
CA GLN A 255 -52.46 -52.45 -37.47
C GLN A 255 -51.66 -51.42 -36.65
N THR A 256 -51.38 -50.27 -37.27
CA THR A 256 -51.34 -48.89 -36.73
C THR A 256 -50.94 -48.62 -35.27
N THR A 257 -49.94 -47.75 -35.08
CA THR A 257 -50.16 -46.44 -34.46
C THR A 257 -48.99 -45.50 -34.81
N HIS A 258 -49.37 -44.28 -35.17
CA HIS A 258 -48.51 -43.19 -35.59
C HIS A 258 -47.42 -42.86 -34.56
N SER A 259 -46.17 -42.99 -34.98
CA SER A 259 -45.04 -42.22 -34.46
C SER A 259 -44.09 -42.00 -35.65
N PRO A 260 -43.66 -40.76 -35.94
CA PRO A 260 -42.83 -40.51 -37.12
C PRO A 260 -41.42 -41.02 -36.84
N SER A 261 -41.17 -42.24 -37.31
CA SER A 261 -39.85 -42.74 -37.63
C SER A 261 -39.39 -42.08 -38.92
N ASP A 262 -38.33 -41.28 -38.85
CA ASP A 262 -37.36 -41.12 -39.95
C ASP A 262 -35.96 -41.34 -39.38
N ASN A 263 -35.70 -42.59 -38.99
CA ASN A 263 -34.34 -43.13 -38.94
C ASN A 263 -34.06 -43.74 -40.30
N ASN A 264 -33.33 -43.03 -41.17
CA ASN A 264 -32.35 -43.58 -42.12
C ASN A 264 -31.92 -42.54 -43.16
N THR A 265 -31.17 -41.53 -42.74
CA THR A 265 -30.20 -40.85 -43.62
C THR A 265 -29.17 -40.11 -42.74
N ASN A 266 -27.88 -40.35 -43.01
CA ASN A 266 -26.74 -39.50 -42.59
C ASN A 266 -26.14 -39.68 -41.17
N GLN A 267 -25.84 -40.91 -40.73
CA GLN A 267 -24.91 -41.09 -39.58
C GLN A 267 -23.43 -40.82 -39.91
N ASN A 268 -23.09 -40.61 -41.19
CA ASN A 268 -21.68 -40.44 -41.62
C ASN A 268 -21.18 -38.98 -41.70
N ASN A 269 -22.06 -37.97 -41.57
CA ASN A 269 -21.67 -36.57 -41.76
C ASN A 269 -22.13 -35.69 -40.58
N LYS A 270 -21.74 -36.03 -39.34
CA LYS A 270 -21.87 -35.05 -38.23
C LYS A 270 -20.92 -33.89 -38.51
N THR A 271 -21.46 -32.68 -38.60
CA THR A 271 -20.64 -31.48 -38.84
C THR A 271 -19.72 -31.24 -37.65
N LEU A 272 -18.63 -30.49 -37.84
CA LEU A 272 -17.76 -30.13 -36.73
C LEU A 272 -18.52 -29.39 -35.61
N ALA A 273 -19.54 -28.59 -35.98
CA ALA A 273 -20.37 -27.89 -35.02
C ALA A 273 -21.22 -28.83 -34.14
N ASP A 274 -21.74 -29.93 -34.70
CA ASP A 274 -22.44 -30.97 -33.94
C ASP A 274 -21.51 -31.70 -32.99
N HIS A 275 -20.27 -31.97 -33.42
CA HIS A 275 -19.25 -32.59 -32.57
C HIS A 275 -18.87 -31.69 -31.40
N VAL A 276 -18.72 -30.38 -31.63
CA VAL A 276 -18.43 -29.39 -30.57
C VAL A 276 -19.56 -29.33 -29.54
N ALA A 277 -20.83 -29.38 -29.96
CA ALA A 277 -21.96 -29.42 -29.03
C ALA A 277 -21.93 -30.67 -28.15
N ALA A 278 -21.78 -31.85 -28.76
CA ALA A 278 -21.67 -33.11 -28.03
C ALA A 278 -20.45 -33.15 -27.08
N TYR A 279 -19.33 -32.56 -27.51
CA TYR A 279 -18.12 -32.44 -26.71
C TYR A 279 -18.35 -31.59 -25.45
N PHE A 280 -19.02 -30.44 -25.57
CA PHE A 280 -19.28 -29.57 -24.42
C PHE A 280 -20.24 -30.21 -23.41
N GLU A 281 -21.25 -30.92 -23.88
CA GLU A 281 -22.17 -31.68 -23.01
C GLU A 281 -21.44 -32.80 -22.26
N LYS A 282 -20.57 -33.56 -22.95
CA LYS A 282 -19.77 -34.65 -22.37
C LYS A 282 -18.73 -34.15 -21.37
N ARG A 283 -18.17 -32.96 -21.57
CA ARG A 283 -17.07 -32.43 -20.76
C ARG A 283 -17.51 -31.77 -19.46
N PHE A 284 -18.56 -30.95 -19.52
CA PHE A 284 -18.86 -30.03 -18.40
C PHE A 284 -19.93 -30.55 -17.44
N ASN A 285 -20.60 -31.68 -17.73
CA ASN A 285 -21.68 -32.29 -16.92
C ASN A 285 -22.82 -31.33 -16.53
N SER A 286 -22.80 -30.10 -17.04
CA SER A 286 -23.70 -29.00 -16.75
C SER A 286 -23.94 -28.24 -18.05
N HIS A 287 -25.20 -28.23 -18.48
CA HIS A 287 -25.61 -27.63 -19.74
C HIS A 287 -25.36 -26.10 -19.75
N THR A 288 -25.50 -25.43 -18.61
CA THR A 288 -25.28 -23.98 -18.49
C THR A 288 -23.82 -23.59 -18.76
N ILE A 289 -22.87 -24.32 -18.18
CA ILE A 289 -21.43 -24.07 -18.39
C ILE A 289 -21.02 -24.40 -19.84
N ALA A 290 -21.61 -25.46 -20.42
CA ALA A 290 -21.39 -25.82 -21.81
C ALA A 290 -21.80 -24.69 -22.76
N ILE A 291 -22.98 -24.09 -22.55
CA ILE A 291 -23.47 -22.94 -23.31
C ILE A 291 -22.57 -21.72 -23.13
N GLU A 292 -22.23 -21.38 -21.89
CA GLU A 292 -21.31 -20.27 -21.60
C GLU A 292 -19.99 -20.44 -22.35
N MET A 293 -19.42 -21.64 -22.32
CA MET A 293 -18.18 -21.95 -23.01
C MET A 293 -18.34 -21.87 -24.52
N GLY A 294 -19.48 -22.28 -25.07
CA GLY A 294 -19.83 -22.15 -26.48
C GLY A 294 -19.85 -20.71 -26.95
N TYR A 295 -20.55 -19.83 -26.22
CA TYR A 295 -20.61 -18.39 -26.53
C TYR A 295 -19.25 -17.71 -26.39
N ASN A 296 -18.49 -18.05 -25.35
CA ASN A 296 -17.14 -17.54 -25.15
C ASN A 296 -16.14 -18.03 -26.21
N LEU A 297 -16.30 -19.26 -26.71
CA LEU A 297 -15.50 -19.80 -27.81
C LEU A 297 -15.84 -19.08 -29.12
N ASN A 298 -17.13 -18.88 -29.41
CA ASN A 298 -17.59 -18.14 -30.59
C ASN A 298 -17.02 -16.70 -30.60
N ASP A 299 -17.20 -15.96 -29.49
CA ASP A 299 -16.65 -14.63 -29.32
C ASP A 299 -15.10 -14.61 -29.45
N ALA A 300 -14.40 -15.56 -28.82
CA ALA A 300 -12.95 -15.65 -28.95
C ALA A 300 -12.49 -15.96 -30.38
N CYS A 301 -13.19 -16.82 -31.11
CA CYS A 301 -12.93 -17.08 -32.52
C CYS A 301 -13.09 -15.83 -33.38
N GLN A 302 -14.08 -14.98 -33.08
CA GLN A 302 -14.27 -13.71 -33.76
C GLN A 302 -13.19 -12.67 -33.42
N ARG A 303 -12.78 -12.58 -32.14
CA ARG A 303 -11.70 -11.68 -31.70
C ARG A 303 -10.33 -12.06 -32.25
N TYR A 304 -10.04 -13.35 -32.37
CA TYR A 304 -8.73 -13.86 -32.76
C TYR A 304 -8.66 -14.36 -34.21
N ARG A 305 -9.46 -13.78 -35.12
CA ARG A 305 -9.45 -14.10 -36.57
C ARG A 305 -8.06 -13.97 -37.23
N ASN A 306 -7.18 -13.12 -36.70
CA ASN A 306 -5.82 -12.95 -37.21
C ASN A 306 -4.93 -14.18 -36.99
N SER A 307 -5.30 -15.10 -36.09
CA SER A 307 -4.55 -16.33 -35.86
C SER A 307 -4.99 -17.42 -36.83
N GLU A 308 -4.13 -17.81 -37.77
CA GLU A 308 -4.41 -18.83 -38.80
C GLU A 308 -5.09 -20.10 -38.26
N ARG A 309 -4.58 -20.66 -37.16
CA ARG A 309 -5.15 -21.89 -36.54
C ARG A 309 -6.56 -21.72 -36.00
N ILE A 310 -6.85 -20.55 -35.42
CA ILE A 310 -8.17 -20.24 -34.84
C ILE A 310 -9.14 -19.91 -35.97
N ASN A 311 -8.68 -19.17 -36.98
CA ASN A 311 -9.46 -18.83 -38.16
C ASN A 311 -9.85 -20.06 -38.99
N LEU A 312 -8.91 -20.99 -39.18
CA LEU A 312 -9.18 -22.24 -39.88
C LEU A 312 -10.23 -23.08 -39.13
N PHE A 313 -10.13 -23.19 -37.81
CA PHE A 313 -11.15 -23.84 -37.01
C PHE A 313 -12.51 -23.15 -37.09
N TRP A 314 -12.52 -21.82 -37.01
CA TRP A 314 -13.74 -21.02 -37.12
C TRP A 314 -14.42 -21.17 -38.49
N GLY A 315 -13.63 -21.15 -39.57
CA GLY A 315 -14.11 -21.39 -40.93
C GLY A 315 -14.70 -22.78 -41.11
N ILE A 316 -14.15 -23.81 -40.46
CA ILE A 316 -14.70 -25.17 -40.52
C ILE A 316 -15.98 -25.29 -39.69
N ILE A 317 -16.04 -24.69 -38.49
CA ILE A 317 -17.26 -24.72 -37.67
C ILE A 317 -18.43 -24.01 -38.35
N THR A 318 -18.16 -22.89 -39.02
CA THR A 318 -19.19 -22.13 -39.74
C THR A 318 -19.54 -22.72 -41.10
N GLY A 319 -18.87 -23.80 -41.51
CA GLY A 319 -19.08 -24.45 -42.80
C GLY A 319 -18.50 -23.69 -44.01
N GLN A 320 -17.70 -22.65 -43.78
CA GLN A 320 -17.04 -21.88 -44.83
C GLN A 320 -15.83 -22.61 -45.44
N ILE A 321 -15.20 -23.50 -44.66
CA ILE A 321 -14.03 -24.27 -45.06
C ILE A 321 -14.31 -25.75 -44.82
N GLU A 322 -13.97 -26.59 -45.78
CA GLU A 322 -14.09 -28.04 -45.62
C GLU A 322 -13.08 -28.58 -44.60
N GLU A 323 -13.54 -29.51 -43.76
CA GLU A 323 -12.71 -30.17 -42.75
C GLU A 323 -11.50 -30.91 -43.36
N MET A 324 -11.58 -31.35 -44.63
CA MET A 324 -10.47 -32.00 -45.32
C MET A 324 -9.21 -31.13 -45.39
N VAL A 325 -9.37 -29.80 -45.42
CA VAL A 325 -8.25 -28.85 -45.44
C VAL A 325 -7.41 -28.97 -44.16
N TYR A 326 -8.07 -29.10 -43.00
CA TYR A 326 -7.38 -29.30 -41.73
C TYR A 326 -6.59 -30.62 -41.71
N HIS A 327 -7.25 -31.72 -42.09
CA HIS A 327 -6.62 -33.05 -42.10
C HIS A 327 -5.46 -33.12 -43.10
N HIS A 328 -5.58 -32.46 -44.25
CA HIS A 328 -4.50 -32.34 -45.22
C HIS A 328 -3.31 -31.57 -44.65
N GLN A 329 -3.54 -30.39 -44.05
CA GLN A 329 -2.46 -29.62 -43.40
C GLN A 329 -1.78 -30.41 -42.29
N MET A 330 -2.55 -31.11 -41.45
CA MET A 330 -2.00 -31.93 -40.37
C MET A 330 -1.18 -33.10 -40.90
N LYS A 331 -1.65 -33.76 -41.97
CA LYS A 331 -0.92 -34.84 -42.63
C LYS A 331 0.40 -34.35 -43.23
N SER A 332 0.39 -33.22 -43.93
CA SER A 332 1.59 -32.61 -44.51
C SER A 332 2.60 -32.20 -43.43
N ILE A 333 2.14 -31.61 -42.32
CA ILE A 333 3.00 -31.29 -41.16
C ILE A 333 3.58 -32.57 -40.55
N SER A 334 2.77 -33.61 -40.37
CA SER A 334 3.22 -34.90 -39.83
C SER A 334 4.26 -35.55 -40.73
N GLN A 335 4.05 -35.54 -42.05
CA GLN A 335 5.02 -36.06 -43.03
C GLN A 335 6.33 -35.28 -42.98
N LEU A 336 6.28 -33.95 -42.99
CA LEU A 336 7.45 -33.09 -42.88
C LEU A 336 8.21 -33.35 -41.57
N LEU A 337 7.49 -33.46 -40.45
CA LEU A 337 8.08 -33.75 -39.15
C LEU A 337 8.72 -35.14 -39.12
N GLN A 338 8.10 -36.16 -39.73
CA GLN A 338 8.70 -37.48 -39.89
C GLN A 338 9.98 -37.44 -40.75
N HIS A 339 9.98 -36.65 -41.83
CA HIS A 339 11.18 -36.45 -42.66
C HIS A 339 12.28 -35.75 -41.86
N LEU A 340 11.97 -34.70 -41.09
CA LEU A 340 12.95 -34.03 -40.23
C LEU A 340 13.49 -34.94 -39.13
N ILE A 341 12.64 -35.79 -38.52
CA ILE A 341 13.09 -36.80 -37.55
C ILE A 341 14.00 -37.83 -38.21
N LYS A 342 13.66 -38.31 -39.42
CA LYS A 342 14.51 -39.24 -40.18
C LYS A 342 15.85 -38.59 -40.53
N MET A 343 15.85 -37.35 -41.00
CA MET A 343 17.06 -36.57 -41.28
C MET A 343 17.90 -36.39 -40.01
N LYS A 344 17.28 -36.02 -38.88
CA LYS A 344 17.97 -35.92 -37.59
C LYS A 344 18.64 -37.24 -37.21
N LYS A 345 17.93 -38.38 -37.35
CA LYS A 345 18.49 -39.71 -37.09
C LYS A 345 19.66 -40.04 -38.04
N LEU A 346 19.55 -39.71 -39.33
CA LEU A 346 20.63 -39.90 -40.30
C LEU A 346 21.86 -39.03 -39.98
N PHE A 347 21.66 -37.78 -39.56
CA PHE A 347 22.74 -36.91 -39.09
C PHE A 347 23.37 -37.42 -37.78
N SER A 348 22.61 -38.01 -36.86
CA SER A 348 23.15 -38.66 -35.67
C SER A 348 23.98 -39.91 -36.00
N ILE A 349 23.57 -40.71 -36.98
CA ILE A 349 24.31 -41.89 -37.46
C ILE A 349 25.60 -41.48 -38.19
N GLN A 350 25.57 -40.45 -39.03
CA GLN A 350 26.77 -39.92 -39.71
C GLN A 350 27.79 -39.30 -38.74
N GLN A 351 27.35 -38.78 -37.59
CA GLN A 351 28.26 -38.30 -36.56
C GLN A 351 28.99 -39.43 -35.81
N GLU A 352 28.44 -40.65 -35.72
CA GLU A 352 29.10 -41.80 -35.07
C GLU A 352 30.17 -42.46 -35.95
N SER A 353 30.11 -42.28 -37.28
CA SER A 353 31.10 -42.84 -38.22
C SER A 353 32.28 -41.91 -38.55
N LEU A 354 32.33 -40.68 -38.02
CA LEU A 354 33.47 -39.77 -38.23
C LEU A 354 34.41 -39.75 -37.01
N PRO A 355 35.75 -39.79 -37.23
CA PRO A 355 36.73 -39.79 -36.13
C PRO A 355 36.61 -38.53 -35.27
N LEU A 356 36.81 -38.69 -33.94
CA LEU A 356 36.59 -37.68 -32.88
C LEU A 356 37.12 -36.27 -33.16
N LYS A 357 38.15 -36.13 -34.02
CA LYS A 357 38.73 -34.84 -34.41
C LYS A 357 37.80 -33.98 -35.27
N ALA A 358 36.94 -34.59 -36.09
CA ALA A 358 36.01 -33.86 -36.96
C ALA A 358 34.73 -33.40 -36.23
N ARG A 359 34.33 -34.10 -35.15
CA ARG A 359 33.17 -33.69 -34.32
C ARG A 359 33.37 -32.32 -33.65
N LYS A 360 34.61 -31.95 -33.31
CA LYS A 360 34.91 -30.65 -32.67
C LYS A 360 34.91 -29.46 -33.63
N ALA A 361 35.15 -29.68 -34.92
CA ALA A 361 35.23 -28.59 -35.91
C ALA A 361 33.84 -28.05 -36.34
N ILE A 362 32.80 -28.90 -36.36
CA ILE A 362 31.45 -28.51 -36.80
C ILE A 362 30.72 -27.68 -35.73
N VAL A 363 31.09 -27.82 -34.46
CA VAL A 363 30.50 -27.02 -33.35
C VAL A 363 31.15 -25.64 -33.23
N SER A 364 32.31 -25.40 -33.86
CA SER A 364 33.11 -24.19 -33.68
C SER A 364 33.10 -23.19 -34.84
N GLU A 365 32.38 -23.42 -35.93
CA GLU A 365 32.27 -22.44 -37.02
C GLU A 365 30.88 -21.78 -37.10
N PRO A 366 30.78 -20.44 -36.95
CA PRO A 366 29.53 -19.72 -37.07
C PRO A 366 29.14 -19.57 -38.54
N THR A 367 28.49 -20.59 -39.12
CA THR A 367 27.92 -20.51 -40.47
C THR A 367 26.54 -19.84 -40.43
N SER A 368 26.53 -18.53 -40.22
CA SER A 368 25.37 -17.68 -40.52
C SER A 368 25.79 -16.20 -40.59
N PRO A 369 25.55 -15.49 -41.72
CA PRO A 369 25.82 -14.06 -41.86
C PRO A 369 25.12 -13.18 -40.81
N LEU A 370 24.03 -13.68 -40.20
CA LEU A 370 23.30 -12.98 -39.14
C LEU A 370 24.03 -13.01 -37.78
N ALA A 371 24.84 -14.02 -37.51
CA ALA A 371 25.62 -14.11 -36.27
C ALA A 371 26.80 -13.11 -36.24
N VAL A 372 27.35 -12.77 -37.41
CA VAL A 372 28.42 -11.77 -37.54
C VAL A 372 27.91 -10.34 -37.26
N ILE A 373 26.64 -10.06 -37.58
CA ILE A 373 26.01 -8.76 -37.29
C ILE A 373 25.67 -8.61 -35.80
N ALA A 374 25.24 -9.70 -35.15
CA ALA A 374 24.99 -9.71 -33.71
C ALA A 374 26.30 -9.50 -32.90
N ASN A 375 27.40 -10.11 -33.32
CA ASN A 375 28.69 -9.97 -32.64
C ASN A 375 29.38 -8.62 -32.89
N ARG A 376 29.11 -7.92 -34.00
CA ARG A 376 29.62 -6.55 -34.22
C ARG A 376 28.90 -5.48 -33.39
N ARG A 377 27.66 -5.70 -32.96
CA ARG A 377 26.95 -4.78 -32.05
C ARG A 377 27.34 -4.97 -30.58
N LEU A 378 27.81 -6.16 -30.19
CA LEU A 378 28.30 -6.42 -28.83
C LEU A 378 29.74 -5.95 -28.61
N SER A 379 30.58 -5.85 -29.64
CA SER A 379 31.93 -5.29 -29.53
C SER A 379 31.99 -3.76 -29.65
N SER A 380 30.96 -3.10 -30.22
CA SER A 380 30.83 -1.64 -30.19
C SER A 380 30.25 -1.09 -28.87
N LEU A 381 29.68 -1.95 -28.01
CA LEU A 381 29.19 -1.58 -26.67
C LEU A 381 30.23 -1.79 -25.56
N SER A 382 31.33 -2.53 -25.82
CA SER A 382 32.44 -2.66 -24.86
C SER A 382 33.56 -1.64 -25.05
N LEU A 383 33.54 -0.83 -26.12
CA LEU A 383 34.54 0.23 -26.36
C LEU A 383 34.07 1.64 -25.96
N PHE A 384 32.81 1.81 -25.53
CA PHE A 384 32.30 3.09 -25.01
C PHE A 384 32.13 3.11 -23.47
N SER A 385 32.61 2.06 -22.78
CA SER A 385 32.58 1.97 -21.31
C SER A 385 33.98 1.91 -20.66
N MET A 386 35.05 2.17 -21.41
CA MET A 386 36.42 2.27 -20.87
C MET A 386 37.16 3.51 -21.39
N LYS A 387 36.53 4.69 -21.29
CA LYS A 387 37.23 5.97 -21.49
C LYS A 387 36.81 7.10 -20.54
N GLU A 388 36.38 6.76 -19.32
CA GLU A 388 36.09 7.75 -18.26
C GLU A 388 36.59 7.35 -16.87
N HIS A 389 37.55 6.43 -16.78
CA HIS A 389 38.27 6.12 -15.54
C HIS A 389 39.78 6.04 -15.76
N GLN A 390 40.35 7.12 -16.30
CA GLN A 390 41.78 7.44 -16.16
C GLN A 390 41.95 8.97 -16.19
N GLU A 391 41.48 9.65 -15.15
CA GLU A 391 42.01 10.96 -14.74
C GLU A 391 41.69 11.15 -13.25
N SER A 392 42.61 11.77 -12.52
CA SER A 392 42.62 11.97 -11.06
C SER A 392 43.06 10.79 -10.16
N LYS A 393 44.29 10.30 -10.35
CA LYS A 393 45.16 9.96 -9.21
C LYS A 393 46.27 11.01 -9.13
N GLY A 394 46.09 11.98 -8.25
CA GLY A 394 47.07 13.00 -7.91
C GLY A 394 46.45 13.93 -6.87
N THR A 395 47.14 14.12 -5.74
CA THR A 395 46.71 14.87 -4.53
C THR A 395 45.55 14.19 -3.79
N TYR A 396 45.65 13.73 -2.54
CA TYR A 396 46.19 14.39 -1.36
C TYR A 396 46.78 13.36 -0.38
N ASP A 397 48.06 13.50 -0.10
CA ASP A 397 48.65 13.13 1.19
C ASP A 397 49.10 14.46 1.79
N LEU A 398 48.48 14.86 2.90
CA LEU A 398 48.99 15.77 3.95
C LEU A 398 47.82 16.40 4.76
N PHE A 399 47.97 16.33 6.08
CA PHE A 399 47.35 17.20 7.11
C PHE A 399 45.87 17.01 7.50
N PHE A 400 45.61 16.18 8.52
CA PHE A 400 45.48 16.60 9.94
C PHE A 400 44.65 15.57 10.74
N HIS A 401 45.33 14.77 11.55
CA HIS A 401 44.75 14.17 12.75
C HIS A 401 44.90 15.18 13.88
N ARG A 402 43.77 15.64 14.45
CA ARG A 402 43.71 16.36 15.72
C ARG A 402 42.53 15.79 16.51
N MET A 403 42.87 15.13 17.63
CA MET A 403 42.05 14.82 18.83
C MET A 403 40.66 14.18 18.59
N ASN A 404 40.36 12.99 19.08
CA ASN A 404 40.45 12.53 20.48
C ASN A 404 40.64 11.01 20.56
#